data_AF-A0A833Y3B6-F1
#
_entry.id   AF-A0A833Y3B6-F1
#
_cell.length_a   1.000
_cell.length_b   1.000
_cell.length_c   1.000
_cell.angle_alpha   90.00
_cell.angle_beta   90.00
_cell.angle_gamma   90.00
#
_symmetry.space_group_name_H-M   'P 1'
#
loop_
_entity.id
_entity.type
_entity.pdbx_description
1 polymer ?
#
loop_
_entity_poly.entity_id
_entity_poly.type
_entity_poly.pdbx_seq_one_letter_code
_entity_poly.pdbx_strand_id
1 'polypeptide(L)'
;MHFDEKSMFAGDKKGAKSLKEEFRLHFKNISRIMDCVGCDKCRLWGKLQTQGLGTALKILFSEKEIQKLPENSPSKGFQLTRQEIVALLNAFGRLSTSIRELQNFKVLLQHSR
;
A
#
# COMPACT_ATOMS: atom_id res chain seq x y z
N MET A 1 7.68 20.87 5.71
CA MET A 1 7.57 20.41 4.32
C MET A 1 6.27 19.66 4.20
N HIS A 2 5.23 20.28 3.65
CA HIS A 2 3.97 19.57 3.38
C HIS A 2 4.10 18.90 2.01
N PHE A 3 3.92 17.58 1.98
CA PHE A 3 3.88 16.81 0.75
C PHE A 3 2.57 17.14 0.02
N ASP A 4 2.65 17.69 -1.19
CA ASP A 4 1.47 17.97 -2.01
C ASP A 4 1.06 16.72 -2.79
N GLU A 5 0.23 15.89 -2.13
CA GLU A 5 -0.33 14.64 -2.66
C GLU A 5 -1.05 14.87 -4.00
N LYS A 6 -1.66 16.04 -4.20
CA LYS A 6 -2.37 16.36 -5.43
C LYS A 6 -1.40 16.50 -6.59
N SER A 7 -0.18 17.02 -6.39
CA SER A 7 0.79 17.13 -7.49
C SER A 7 1.28 15.77 -8.01
N MET A 8 1.36 14.75 -7.14
CA MET A 8 1.88 13.43 -7.49
C MET A 8 0.78 12.48 -8.01
N PHE A 9 -0.43 12.57 -7.45
CA PHE A 9 -1.54 11.64 -7.76
C PHE A 9 -2.66 12.27 -8.60
N ALA A 10 -2.78 13.60 -8.70
CA ALA A 10 -3.75 14.23 -9.60
C ALA A 10 -3.29 14.06 -11.04
N GLY A 11 -3.87 13.09 -11.73
CA GLY A 11 -3.36 12.59 -13.00
C GLY A 11 -3.41 13.56 -14.18
N ASP A 12 -2.49 14.53 -14.26
CA ASP A 12 -2.22 15.27 -15.48
C ASP A 12 -1.20 14.54 -16.39
N LYS A 13 -1.83 13.73 -17.25
CA LYS A 13 -1.57 13.32 -18.64
C LYS A 13 -0.27 12.63 -19.09
N LYS A 14 0.89 12.70 -18.43
CA LYS A 14 2.03 11.79 -18.75
C LYS A 14 2.88 11.39 -17.54
N GLY A 15 3.22 12.34 -16.69
CA GLY A 15 4.06 12.11 -15.51
C GLY A 15 3.45 11.09 -14.55
N ALA A 16 2.18 11.29 -14.16
CA ALA A 16 1.48 10.39 -13.23
C ALA A 16 1.31 8.95 -13.77
N LYS A 17 1.13 8.77 -15.10
CA LYS A 17 1.03 7.44 -15.71
C LYS A 17 2.38 6.72 -15.72
N SER A 18 3.45 7.44 -16.06
CA SER A 18 4.81 6.91 -15.98
C SER A 18 5.16 6.53 -14.55
N LEU A 19 4.84 7.40 -13.59
CA LEU A 19 5.11 7.19 -12.18
C LEU A 19 4.33 6.01 -11.60
N LYS A 20 3.04 5.86 -11.95
CA LYS A 20 2.22 4.69 -11.59
C LYS A 20 2.88 3.38 -12.07
N GLU A 21 3.37 3.37 -13.31
CA GLU A 21 4.02 2.20 -13.90
C GLU A 21 5.39 1.92 -13.25
N GLU A 22 6.15 2.96 -12.95
CA GLU A 22 7.42 2.84 -12.24
C GLU A 22 7.24 2.25 -10.84
N PHE A 23 6.27 2.77 -10.06
CA PHE A 23 5.92 2.18 -8.77
C PHE A 23 5.51 0.72 -8.93
N ARG A 24 4.63 0.41 -9.88
CA ARG A 24 4.21 -0.98 -10.15
C ARG A 24 5.41 -1.90 -10.41
N LEU A 25 6.38 -1.44 -11.21
CA LEU A 25 7.60 -2.19 -11.50
C LEU A 25 8.47 -2.38 -10.25
N HIS A 26 8.65 -1.32 -9.46
CA HIS A 26 9.40 -1.38 -8.20
C HIS A 26 8.76 -2.35 -7.21
N PHE A 27 7.46 -2.31 -7.00
CA PHE A 27 6.77 -3.26 -6.13
C PHE A 27 6.87 -4.71 -6.63
N LYS A 28 6.85 -4.93 -7.96
CA LYS A 28 7.10 -6.25 -8.55
C LYS A 28 8.53 -6.73 -8.27
N ASN A 29 9.52 -5.83 -8.35
CA ASN A 29 10.92 -6.15 -8.05
C ASN A 29 11.12 -6.43 -6.56
N ILE A 30 10.51 -5.64 -5.67
CA ILE A 30 10.54 -5.88 -4.23
C ILE A 30 9.91 -7.24 -3.91
N SER A 31 8.78 -7.59 -4.53
CA SER A 31 8.13 -8.89 -4.33
C SER A 31 9.04 -10.06 -4.73
N ARG A 32 9.84 -9.91 -5.80
CA ARG A 32 10.87 -10.88 -6.20
C ARG A 32 12.02 -10.95 -5.22
N ILE A 33 12.46 -9.82 -4.66
CA ILE A 33 13.49 -9.81 -3.61
C ILE A 33 13.01 -10.59 -2.38
N MET A 34 11.71 -10.50 -2.05
CA MET A 34 11.14 -11.26 -0.94
C MET A 34 11.22 -12.78 -1.15
N ASP A 35 11.26 -13.27 -2.40
CA ASP A 35 11.49 -14.70 -2.69
C ASP A 35 12.87 -15.20 -2.25
N CYS A 36 13.83 -14.30 -2.07
CA CYS A 36 15.17 -14.63 -1.59
C CYS A 36 15.28 -14.64 -0.05
N VAL A 37 14.23 -14.24 0.68
CA VAL A 37 14.26 -14.19 2.15
C VAL A 37 14.10 -15.60 2.71
N GLY A 38 15.12 -16.10 3.41
CA GLY A 38 15.14 -17.47 3.94
C GLY A 38 14.23 -17.74 5.15
N CYS A 39 13.78 -16.70 5.85
CA CYS A 39 12.81 -16.80 6.93
C CYS A 39 11.37 -16.83 6.38
N ASP A 40 10.63 -17.92 6.56
CA ASP A 40 9.28 -18.10 6.00
C ASP A 40 8.28 -17.05 6.50
N LYS A 41 8.28 -16.76 7.80
CA LYS A 41 7.41 -15.71 8.37
C LYS A 41 7.75 -14.34 7.80
N CYS A 42 9.05 -14.04 7.68
CA CYS A 42 9.54 -12.77 7.16
C CYS A 42 9.19 -12.60 5.68
N ARG A 43 9.35 -13.66 4.88
CA ARG A 43 8.93 -13.72 3.48
C ARG A 43 7.43 -13.49 3.34
N LEU A 44 6.62 -14.20 4.13
CA LEU A 44 5.16 -14.06 4.11
C LEU A 44 4.72 -12.63 4.41
N TRP A 45 5.16 -12.07 5.55
CA TRP A 45 4.78 -10.72 5.95
C TRP A 45 5.39 -9.65 5.03
N GLY A 46 6.62 -9.85 4.56
CA GLY A 46 7.27 -8.96 3.60
C GLY A 46 6.50 -8.89 2.28
N LYS A 47 6.06 -10.02 1.72
CA LYS A 47 5.21 -10.03 0.52
C LYS A 47 3.84 -9.40 0.79
N LEU A 48 3.21 -9.75 1.91
CA LEU A 48 1.89 -9.22 2.26
C LEU A 48 1.90 -7.69 2.42
N GLN A 49 2.88 -7.15 3.14
CA GLN A 49 2.98 -5.71 3.40
C GLN A 49 3.35 -4.94 2.13
N THR A 50 4.26 -5.46 1.31
CA THR A 50 4.65 -4.82 0.05
C THR A 50 3.50 -4.83 -0.97
N GLN A 51 2.74 -5.93 -1.07
CA GLN A 51 1.52 -5.96 -1.88
C GLN A 51 0.44 -5.01 -1.36
N GLY A 52 0.26 -4.93 -0.05
CA GLY A 52 -0.71 -4.01 0.56
C GLY A 52 -0.37 -2.54 0.28
N LEU A 53 0.91 -2.16 0.40
CA LEU A 53 1.37 -0.81 0.06
C LEU A 53 1.23 -0.51 -1.43
N GLY A 54 1.58 -1.47 -2.31
CA GLY A 54 1.36 -1.33 -3.75
C GLY A 54 -0.13 -1.18 -4.11
N THR A 55 -1.01 -1.88 -3.39
CA THR A 55 -2.47 -1.76 -3.54
C THR A 55 -2.97 -0.38 -3.11
N ALA A 56 -2.45 0.16 -2.00
CA ALA A 56 -2.78 1.51 -1.55
C ALA A 56 -2.40 2.56 -2.60
N LEU A 57 -1.19 2.46 -3.17
CA LEU A 57 -0.76 3.35 -4.25
C LEU A 57 -1.60 3.16 -5.52
N LYS A 58 -1.96 1.91 -5.87
CA LYS A 58 -2.87 1.63 -6.99
C LYS A 58 -4.20 2.38 -6.82
N ILE A 59 -4.77 2.41 -5.60
CA ILE A 59 -5.99 3.16 -5.30
C ILE A 59 -5.75 4.67 -5.48
N LEU A 60 -4.70 5.23 -4.87
CA LEU A 60 -4.38 6.65 -4.93
C LEU A 60 -4.16 7.15 -6.38
N PHE A 61 -3.48 6.37 -7.22
CA PHE A 61 -3.29 6.69 -8.64
C PHE A 61 -4.52 6.45 -9.54
N SER A 62 -5.62 5.93 -8.99
CA SER A 62 -6.83 5.59 -9.75
C SER A 62 -8.05 6.41 -9.33
N GLU A 63 -7.86 7.53 -8.62
CA GLU A 63 -8.94 8.41 -8.15
C GLU A 63 -9.95 8.77 -9.27
N LYS A 64 -9.45 9.20 -10.43
CA LYS A 64 -10.30 9.54 -11.60
C LYS A 64 -11.06 8.34 -12.18
N GLU A 65 -10.50 7.14 -12.08
CA GLU A 65 -11.14 5.90 -12.55
C GLU A 65 -12.23 5.46 -11.55
N ILE A 66 -11.96 5.64 -10.25
CA ILE A 66 -12.87 5.33 -9.15
C ILE A 66 -14.09 6.27 -9.16
N GLN A 67 -13.89 7.58 -9.35
CA GLN A 67 -14.98 8.56 -9.44
C GLN A 67 -15.94 8.31 -10.63
N LYS A 68 -15.49 7.58 -11.65
CA LYS A 68 -16.29 7.25 -12.85
C LYS A 68 -16.92 5.86 -12.77
N LEU A 69 -16.83 5.17 -11.63
CA LEU A 69 -17.43 3.85 -11.47
C LEU A 69 -18.96 3.95 -11.49
N PRO A 70 -19.65 3.06 -12.22
CA PRO A 70 -21.10 2.99 -12.18
C PRO A 70 -21.57 2.46 -10.81
N GLU A 71 -22.55 3.13 -10.19
CA GLU A 71 -23.03 2.77 -8.84
C GLU A 71 -23.68 1.37 -8.77
N ASN A 72 -24.32 0.92 -9.86
CA ASN A 72 -25.18 -0.27 -9.86
C ASN A 72 -24.81 -1.28 -10.96
N SER A 73 -23.54 -1.41 -11.33
CA SER A 73 -23.10 -2.41 -12.33
C SER A 73 -21.75 -3.01 -11.98
N PRO A 74 -21.49 -4.28 -12.36
CA PRO A 74 -20.18 -4.89 -12.17
C PRO A 74 -19.14 -4.05 -12.92
N SER A 75 -18.32 -3.33 -12.14
CA SER A 75 -17.33 -2.36 -12.61
C SER A 75 -16.42 -2.94 -13.68
N LYS A 76 -16.48 -2.45 -14.93
CA LYS A 76 -15.47 -2.77 -15.96
C LYS A 76 -14.17 -1.97 -15.85
N GLY A 77 -14.14 -0.98 -14.94
CA GLY A 77 -12.99 -0.10 -14.72
C GLY A 77 -12.05 -0.61 -13.63
N PHE A 78 -11.97 0.16 -12.54
CA PHE A 78 -11.11 -0.17 -11.41
C PHE A 78 -11.60 -1.41 -10.64
N GLN A 79 -10.71 -2.37 -10.42
CA GLN A 79 -10.99 -3.60 -9.66
C GLN A 79 -9.84 -3.94 -8.72
N LEU A 80 -10.19 -4.53 -7.58
CA LEU A 80 -9.26 -5.12 -6.64
C LEU A 80 -9.56 -6.62 -6.51
N THR A 81 -8.52 -7.43 -6.62
CA THR A 81 -8.59 -8.87 -6.35
C THR A 81 -8.75 -9.13 -4.85
N ARG A 82 -9.24 -10.33 -4.49
CA ARG A 82 -9.30 -10.77 -3.09
C ARG A 82 -7.94 -10.63 -2.39
N GLN A 83 -6.86 -11.00 -3.08
CA GLN A 83 -5.50 -10.93 -2.53
C GLN A 83 -5.08 -9.48 -2.25
N GLU A 84 -5.36 -8.55 -3.17
CA GLU A 84 -5.09 -7.12 -2.96
C GLU A 84 -5.88 -6.58 -1.75
N ILE A 85 -7.15 -6.93 -1.60
CA ILE A 85 -7.99 -6.49 -0.47
C ILE A 85 -7.42 -7.03 0.85
N VAL A 86 -7.12 -8.33 0.92
CA VAL A 86 -6.56 -8.96 2.12
C VAL A 86 -5.20 -8.34 2.47
N ALA A 87 -4.33 -8.14 1.48
CA ALA A 87 -3.02 -7.54 1.69
C ALA A 87 -3.13 -6.08 2.17
N LEU A 88 -4.03 -5.28 1.60
CA LEU A 88 -4.26 -3.90 1.98
C LEU A 88 -4.68 -3.78 3.46
N LEU A 89 -5.71 -4.53 3.85
CA LEU A 89 -6.22 -4.49 5.23
C LEU A 89 -5.19 -5.01 6.24
N ASN A 90 -4.50 -6.10 5.92
CA ASN A 90 -3.49 -6.66 6.82
C ASN A 90 -2.27 -5.75 6.92
N ALA A 91 -1.80 -5.15 5.82
CA ALA A 91 -0.68 -4.21 5.85
C ALA A 91 -1.01 -2.98 6.71
N PHE A 92 -2.20 -2.41 6.53
CA PHE A 92 -2.68 -1.30 7.37
C PHE A 92 -2.82 -1.72 8.84
N GLY A 93 -3.35 -2.92 9.11
CA GLY A 93 -3.44 -3.47 10.46
C GLY A 93 -2.07 -3.64 11.15
N ARG A 94 -1.02 -4.02 10.41
CA ARG A 94 0.35 -4.07 10.93
C ARG A 94 0.87 -2.68 11.29
N LEU A 95 0.67 -1.68 10.44
CA LEU A 95 1.05 -0.28 10.76
C LEU A 95 0.29 0.24 11.98
N SER A 96 -1.01 -0.03 12.07
CA SER A 96 -1.84 0.31 13.23
C SER A 96 -1.32 -0.35 14.51
N THR A 97 -0.95 -1.63 14.43
CA THR A 97 -0.31 -2.36 15.55
C THR A 97 1.02 -1.70 15.93
N SER A 98 1.87 -1.38 14.96
CA SER A 98 3.16 -0.70 15.23
C SER A 98 2.97 0.64 15.94
N ILE A 99 1.98 1.45 15.54
CA ILE A 99 1.66 2.72 16.21
C ILE A 99 1.20 2.48 17.66
N ARG A 100 0.38 1.44 17.90
CA ARG A 100 -0.01 1.05 19.26
C ARG A 100 1.21 0.65 20.09
N GLU A 101 2.12 -0.15 19.54
CA GLU A 101 3.33 -0.57 20.26
C GLU A 101 4.25 0.61 20.59
N LEU A 102 4.32 1.65 19.74
CA LEU A 102 5.04 2.87 20.08
C LEU A 102 4.49 3.54 21.36
N GLN A 103 3.17 3.50 21.59
CA GLN A 103 2.57 4.00 22.83
C GLN A 103 2.93 3.11 24.01
N ASN A 104 2.87 1.80 23.84
CA ASN A 104 3.23 0.83 24.87
C ASN A 104 4.70 1.00 25.31
N PHE A 105 5.63 1.11 24.35
CA PHE A 105 7.04 1.34 24.64
C PHE A 105 7.28 2.66 25.36
N LYS A 106 6.55 3.74 25.03
CA LYS A 106 6.65 5.01 25.76
C LYS A 106 6.27 4.85 27.23
N VAL A 107 5.18 4.12 27.52
CA VAL A 107 4.74 3.85 28.90
C VAL A 107 5.76 3.00 29.65
N LEU A 108 6.29 1.94 29.02
CA LEU A 108 7.31 1.07 29.62
C LEU A 108 8.59 1.84 29.97
N LEU A 109 9.05 2.71 29.06
CA LEU A 109 10.24 3.54 29.30
C LEU A 109 10.05 4.57 30.41
N GLN A 110 8.81 5.02 30.66
CA GLN A 110 8.49 5.89 31.79
C GLN A 110 8.52 5.15 33.12
N HIS A 111 8.14 3.87 33.16
CA HIS A 111 8.14 3.04 34.37
C HIS A 111 9.50 2.38 34.67
N SER A 112 10.41 2.35 33.70
CA SER A 112 11.77 1.82 33.84
C SER A 112 12.78 2.89 34.31
N ARG A 113 12.32 4.11 34.58
CA ARG A 113 13.09 5.17 35.25
C ARG A 113 12.70 5.23 36.72
#